data_AF-A0A1H7TYP4-F1
#
_entry.id   AF-A0A1H7TYP4-F1
#
_cell.length_a   1.000
_cell.length_b   1.000
_cell.length_c   1.000
_cell.angle_alpha   90.00
_cell.angle_beta   90.00
_cell.angle_gamma   90.00
#
_symmetry.space_group_name_H-M   'P 1'
#
loop_
_entity.id
_entity.type
_entity.pdbx_description
1 polymer ?
#
loop_
_entity_poly.entity_id
_entity_poly.type
_entity_poly.pdbx_seq_one_letter_code
_entity_poly.pdbx_strand_id
1 'polypeptide(L)'
;MSKIFVGKCPQCDANVYQEEGEQIAKCYYCGSIVSALPKADTPLKCVTIEAEVTKRRKSAETNSKIALGLVIMLGILFVGLGVMLSVLGISYAKERLVASNKKQEPATISNFYDKTDDSDLDYDEPVELPDVATNQDIETIIEEEAPTAAAPSEALDGSVPQYGDLTVNECKAVEDARFYLNLYSFSRSTLMELLSEGEDAKYTEAEASHALDYMEENDFVDWYTQAMLAAEELLEIYPDYTKKQIVYLLTTGSQRYTQKEAEFAADALGIK
;
A
#
# COMPACT_ATOMS: atom_id res chain seq x y z
N MET A 1 11.58 49.44 -3.38
CA MET A 1 10.50 48.43 -3.39
C MET A 1 11.10 47.16 -3.95
N SER A 2 11.33 46.16 -3.10
CA SER A 2 11.87 44.87 -3.54
C SER A 2 10.75 44.08 -4.23
N LYS A 3 11.09 43.28 -5.24
CA LYS A 3 10.15 42.41 -5.95
C LYS A 3 10.56 40.96 -5.72
N ILE A 4 9.64 40.13 -5.29
CA ILE A 4 9.85 38.70 -5.03
C ILE A 4 9.29 37.92 -6.21
N PHE A 5 10.06 36.99 -6.76
CA PHE A 5 9.59 36.10 -7.83
C PHE A 5 8.63 35.06 -7.25
N VAL A 6 7.42 34.96 -7.81
CA VAL A 6 6.33 34.09 -7.30
C VAL A 6 6.14 32.85 -8.17
N GLY A 7 6.52 32.91 -9.45
CA GLY A 7 6.35 31.80 -10.39
C GLY A 7 6.01 32.27 -11.80
N LYS A 8 5.53 31.34 -12.64
CA LYS A 8 5.08 31.64 -14.01
C LYS A 8 3.57 31.81 -14.08
N CYS A 9 3.10 32.71 -14.94
CA CYS A 9 1.68 32.93 -15.18
C CYS A 9 1.07 31.78 -15.99
N PRO A 10 -0.01 31.13 -15.53
CA PRO A 10 -0.63 30.01 -16.27
C PRO A 10 -1.32 30.43 -17.58
N GLN A 11 -1.59 31.73 -17.76
CA GLN A 11 -2.25 32.25 -18.96
C GLN A 11 -1.27 32.58 -20.10
N CYS A 12 -0.06 33.04 -19.77
CA CYS A 12 0.87 33.56 -20.79
C CYS A 12 2.34 33.16 -20.57
N ASP A 13 2.62 32.27 -19.63
CA ASP A 13 3.94 31.75 -19.24
C ASP A 13 4.98 32.82 -18.81
N ALA A 14 4.56 34.07 -18.64
CA ALA A 14 5.43 35.16 -18.21
C ALA A 14 5.79 35.04 -16.72
N ASN A 15 7.00 35.48 -16.36
CA ASN A 15 7.45 35.56 -14.98
C ASN A 15 6.59 36.56 -14.17
N VAL A 16 6.12 36.12 -13.01
CA VAL A 16 5.26 36.91 -12.11
C VAL A 16 6.06 37.30 -10.87
N TYR A 17 5.96 38.58 -10.53
CA TYR A 17 6.62 39.17 -9.37
C TYR A 17 5.58 39.84 -8.46
N GLN A 18 5.83 39.80 -7.16
CA GLN A 18 4.99 40.42 -6.13
C GLN A 18 5.80 41.47 -5.37
N GLU A 19 5.15 42.59 -5.07
CA GLU A 19 5.75 43.65 -4.27
C GLU A 19 5.62 43.33 -2.78
N GLU A 20 6.67 43.63 -2.02
CA GLU A 20 6.75 43.37 -0.59
C GLU A 20 5.61 44.10 0.15
N GLY A 21 4.67 43.33 0.71
CA GLY A 21 3.47 43.84 1.41
C GLY A 21 2.15 43.75 0.64
N GLU A 22 2.16 43.45 -0.66
CA GLU A 22 0.93 43.17 -1.41
C GLU A 22 0.50 41.71 -1.21
N GLN A 23 -0.81 41.46 -1.05
CA GLN A 23 -1.34 40.10 -0.89
C GLN A 23 -1.68 39.41 -2.22
N ILE A 24 -1.52 40.08 -3.36
CA ILE A 24 -1.98 39.59 -4.65
C ILE A 24 -0.89 39.80 -5.70
N ALA A 25 -0.45 38.73 -6.35
CA ALA A 25 0.47 38.82 -7.47
C ALA A 25 -0.32 39.05 -8.77
N LYS A 26 0.04 40.07 -9.55
CA LYS A 26 -0.55 40.34 -10.87
C LYS A 26 0.47 40.03 -11.95
N CYS A 27 0.06 39.31 -12.99
CA CYS A 27 0.90 39.18 -14.17
C CYS A 27 0.92 40.50 -14.93
N TYR A 28 2.10 41.14 -15.02
CA TYR A 28 2.25 42.41 -15.75
C TYR A 28 2.04 42.29 -17.26
N TYR A 29 2.06 41.07 -17.81
CA TYR A 29 1.94 40.85 -19.24
C TYR A 29 0.48 40.71 -19.70
N CYS A 30 -0.32 39.90 -19.01
CA CYS A 30 -1.72 39.65 -19.36
C CYS A 30 -2.75 40.24 -18.39
N GLY A 31 -2.30 40.85 -17.29
CA GLY A 31 -3.18 41.42 -16.26
C GLY A 31 -3.90 40.38 -15.38
N SER A 32 -3.68 39.09 -15.61
CA SER A 32 -4.30 38.03 -14.82
C SER A 32 -3.83 38.12 -13.37
N ILE A 33 -4.80 38.06 -12.45
CA ILE A 33 -4.53 37.91 -11.02
C ILE A 33 -4.09 36.47 -10.81
N VAL A 34 -2.84 36.29 -10.41
CA VAL A 34 -2.35 35.01 -9.91
C VAL A 34 -2.61 35.08 -8.42
N SER A 35 -3.76 34.55 -7.98
CA SER A 35 -4.14 34.46 -6.58
C SER A 35 -2.92 34.01 -5.78
N ALA A 36 -2.63 34.72 -4.70
CA ALA A 36 -1.49 34.47 -3.84
C ALA A 36 -1.28 32.97 -3.70
N LEU A 37 -0.05 32.51 -3.95
CA LEU A 37 0.37 31.25 -3.35
C LEU A 37 -0.09 31.32 -1.88
N PRO A 38 -0.75 30.27 -1.36
CA PRO A 38 -0.97 30.19 0.08
C PRO A 38 0.38 30.51 0.72
N LYS A 39 0.39 31.40 1.72
CA LYS A 39 1.60 31.96 2.35
C LYS A 39 2.70 30.89 2.36
N ALA A 40 3.92 31.27 1.99
CA ALA A 40 5.07 30.38 1.78
C ALA A 40 5.39 29.41 2.96
N ASP A 41 4.68 29.53 4.08
CA ASP A 41 4.69 28.61 5.22
C ASP A 41 3.67 27.45 5.09
N THR A 42 2.92 27.39 3.99
CA THR A 42 2.01 26.28 3.69
C THR A 42 2.74 25.34 2.72
N PRO A 43 3.27 24.18 3.14
CA PRO A 43 3.74 23.16 2.24
C PRO A 43 2.52 22.74 1.39
N LEU A 44 2.53 23.15 0.13
CA LEU A 44 1.45 22.95 -0.84
C LEU A 44 0.98 21.50 -0.97
N LYS A 45 1.79 20.54 -0.54
CA LYS A 45 1.61 19.13 -0.86
C LYS A 45 0.58 18.40 0.02
N CYS A 46 0.46 18.72 1.30
CA CYS A 46 -0.61 18.14 2.14
C CYS A 46 -2.00 18.50 1.62
N VAL A 47 -2.16 19.73 1.14
CA VAL A 47 -3.40 20.21 0.50
C VAL A 47 -3.73 19.40 -0.77
N THR A 48 -2.72 18.91 -1.50
CA THR A 48 -2.98 18.04 -2.66
C THR A 48 -3.47 16.65 -2.26
N ILE A 49 -3.04 16.12 -1.12
CA ILE A 49 -3.51 14.82 -0.60
C ILE A 49 -4.99 14.94 -0.22
N GLU A 50 -5.39 15.98 0.52
CA GLU A 50 -6.79 16.23 0.85
C GLU A 50 -7.68 16.42 -0.40
N ALA A 51 -7.16 17.11 -1.42
CA ALA A 51 -7.84 17.25 -2.71
C ALA A 51 -8.02 15.89 -3.42
N GLU A 52 -7.02 15.00 -3.31
CA GLU A 52 -7.11 13.63 -3.84
C GLU A 52 -8.14 12.79 -3.08
N VAL A 53 -8.13 12.83 -1.74
CA VAL A 53 -9.11 12.15 -0.87
C VAL A 53 -10.53 12.61 -1.21
N THR A 54 -10.76 13.92 -1.24
CA THR A 54 -12.10 14.48 -1.51
C THR A 54 -12.58 14.12 -2.91
N LYS A 55 -11.70 14.07 -3.91
CA LYS A 55 -12.02 13.60 -5.26
C LYS A 55 -12.41 12.11 -5.25
N ARG A 56 -11.67 11.25 -4.54
CA ARG A 56 -11.97 9.82 -4.41
C ARG A 56 -13.30 9.59 -3.70
N ARG A 57 -13.56 10.27 -2.57
CA ARG A 57 -14.84 10.17 -1.84
C ARG A 57 -16.04 10.54 -2.73
N LYS A 58 -15.93 11.63 -3.50
CA LYS A 58 -16.98 12.02 -4.47
C LYS A 58 -17.18 10.99 -5.59
N SER A 59 -16.09 10.40 -6.10
CA SER A 59 -16.15 9.34 -7.11
C SER A 59 -16.83 8.08 -6.57
N ALA A 60 -16.46 7.65 -5.36
CA ALA A 60 -17.07 6.50 -4.68
C ALA A 60 -18.56 6.70 -4.42
N GLU A 61 -18.97 7.87 -3.94
CA GLU A 61 -20.40 8.21 -3.73
C GLU A 61 -21.20 8.16 -5.05
N THR A 62 -20.60 8.66 -6.14
CA THR A 62 -21.24 8.66 -7.45
C THR A 62 -21.40 7.23 -7.99
N ASN A 63 -20.35 6.41 -7.87
CA ASN A 63 -20.38 5.01 -8.32
C ASN A 63 -21.36 4.16 -7.51
N SER A 64 -21.48 4.41 -6.19
CA SER A 64 -22.48 3.73 -5.34
C SER A 64 -23.92 4.02 -5.79
N LYS A 65 -24.24 5.27 -6.13
CA LYS A 65 -25.57 5.65 -6.65
C LYS A 65 -25.89 4.97 -7.98
N ILE A 66 -24.89 4.87 -8.87
CA ILE A 66 -25.04 4.19 -10.16
C ILE A 66 -25.26 2.69 -9.98
N ALA A 67 -24.48 2.04 -9.11
CA ALA A 67 -24.63 0.61 -8.82
C ALA A 67 -26.01 0.28 -8.22
N LEU A 68 -26.49 1.09 -7.27
CA LEU A 68 -27.83 0.93 -6.71
C LEU A 68 -28.93 1.09 -7.77
N GLY A 69 -28.80 2.07 -8.66
CA GLY A 69 -29.73 2.27 -9.77
C GLY A 69 -29.78 1.07 -10.74
N LEU A 70 -28.63 0.49 -11.06
CA LEU A 70 -28.54 -0.70 -11.92
C LEU A 70 -29.17 -1.94 -11.28
N VAL A 71 -28.96 -2.17 -9.97
CA VAL A 71 -29.57 -3.30 -9.26
C VAL A 71 -31.09 -3.18 -9.24
N ILE A 72 -31.63 -1.98 -9.02
CA ILE A 72 -33.09 -1.74 -9.05
C ILE A 72 -33.65 -2.00 -10.46
N MET A 73 -32.99 -1.49 -11.51
CA MET A 73 -33.42 -1.71 -12.90
C MET A 73 -33.38 -3.20 -13.29
N LEU A 74 -32.31 -3.92 -12.94
CA LEU A 74 -32.21 -5.36 -13.18
C LEU A 74 -33.28 -6.13 -12.39
N GLY A 75 -33.54 -5.76 -11.14
CA GLY A 75 -34.59 -6.37 -10.32
C GLY A 75 -35.98 -6.26 -10.97
N ILE A 76 -36.33 -5.09 -11.51
CA ILE A 76 -37.60 -4.88 -12.23
C ILE A 76 -37.66 -5.76 -13.49
N LEU A 77 -36.55 -5.87 -14.23
CA LEU A 77 -36.44 -6.72 -15.41
C LEU A 77 -36.63 -8.21 -15.08
N PHE A 78 -36.00 -8.71 -14.01
CA PHE A 78 -36.13 -10.11 -13.60
C PHE A 78 -37.53 -10.45 -13.10
N VAL A 79 -38.20 -9.54 -12.37
CA VAL A 79 -39.61 -9.74 -11.97
C VAL A 79 -40.52 -9.77 -13.21
N GLY A 80 -40.31 -8.86 -14.17
CA GLY A 80 -41.06 -8.86 -15.43
C GLY A 80 -40.85 -10.14 -16.25
N LEU A 81 -39.60 -10.60 -16.37
CA LEU A 81 -39.25 -11.83 -17.08
C LEU A 81 -39.83 -13.07 -16.39
N GLY A 82 -39.79 -13.13 -15.06
CA GLY A 82 -40.36 -14.24 -14.28
C GLY A 82 -41.87 -14.37 -14.48
N VAL A 83 -42.61 -13.25 -14.55
CA VAL A 83 -44.04 -13.25 -14.87
C VAL A 83 -44.28 -13.76 -16.30
N MET A 84 -43.50 -13.31 -17.28
CA MET A 84 -43.57 -13.78 -18.67
C MET A 84 -43.29 -15.29 -18.81
N LEU A 85 -42.23 -15.78 -18.16
CA LEU A 85 -41.87 -17.21 -18.18
C LEU A 85 -42.90 -18.08 -17.46
N SER A 86 -43.55 -17.56 -16.40
CA SER A 86 -44.63 -18.28 -15.70
C SER A 86 -45.86 -18.47 -16.60
N VAL A 87 -46.18 -17.49 -17.45
CA VAL A 87 -47.27 -17.60 -18.43
C VAL A 87 -46.93 -18.61 -19.54
N LEU A 88 -45.65 -18.69 -19.96
CA LEU A 88 -45.21 -19.62 -21.01
C LEU A 88 -44.94 -21.05 -20.52
N GLY A 89 -44.47 -21.23 -19.28
CA GLY A 89 -44.07 -22.52 -18.72
C GLY A 89 -45.23 -23.46 -18.40
N ILE A 90 -46.43 -22.93 -18.12
CA ILE A 90 -47.63 -23.75 -17.87
C ILE A 90 -48.05 -24.53 -19.14
N SER A 91 -47.68 -24.07 -20.33
CA SER A 91 -48.02 -24.75 -21.60
C SER A 91 -47.09 -25.92 -21.95
N TYR A 92 -45.86 -25.96 -21.45
CA TYR A 92 -44.86 -26.96 -21.88
C TYR A 92 -44.71 -28.18 -20.95
N ALA A 93 -45.21 -28.14 -19.71
CA ALA A 93 -44.97 -29.20 -18.73
C ALA A 93 -45.85 -30.46 -18.88
N LYS A 94 -46.75 -30.53 -19.87
CA LYS A 94 -47.71 -31.65 -19.98
C LYS A 94 -47.20 -32.88 -20.73
N GLU A 95 -46.01 -32.87 -21.34
CA GLU A 95 -45.58 -33.95 -22.27
C GLU A 95 -44.37 -34.80 -21.85
N ARG A 96 -43.70 -34.56 -20.70
CA ARG A 96 -42.39 -35.22 -20.43
C ARG A 96 -42.26 -36.11 -19.20
N LEU A 97 -43.35 -36.62 -18.63
CA LEU A 97 -43.28 -37.60 -17.53
C LEU A 97 -43.16 -39.08 -17.98
N VAL A 98 -42.60 -39.35 -19.17
CA VAL A 98 -42.30 -40.73 -19.62
C VAL A 98 -40.94 -40.76 -20.31
N ALA A 99 -39.87 -40.85 -19.53
CA ALA A 99 -38.63 -41.56 -19.84
C ALA A 99 -37.47 -41.05 -18.97
N SER A 100 -37.05 -41.86 -18.00
CA SER A 100 -35.68 -42.42 -17.98
C SER A 100 -35.35 -42.86 -16.55
N ASN A 101 -35.44 -44.17 -16.34
CA ASN A 101 -34.85 -44.84 -15.18
C ASN A 101 -33.88 -45.89 -15.77
N LYS A 102 -32.60 -45.54 -15.88
CA LYS A 102 -31.56 -46.48 -16.33
C LYS A 102 -30.32 -46.36 -15.45
N LYS A 103 -30.36 -47.15 -14.38
CA LYS A 103 -29.31 -48.01 -13.80
C LYS A 103 -27.85 -47.62 -14.12
N GLN A 104 -27.14 -47.18 -13.08
CA GLN A 104 -25.69 -46.91 -13.09
C GLN A 104 -24.99 -47.98 -12.23
N GLU A 105 -24.04 -48.71 -12.82
CA GLU A 105 -23.16 -49.67 -12.13
C GLU A 105 -21.91 -48.96 -11.58
N PRO A 106 -21.35 -49.38 -10.42
CA PRO A 106 -20.14 -48.79 -9.87
C PRO A 106 -18.87 -49.44 -10.44
N ALA A 107 -17.92 -48.60 -10.87
CA ALA A 107 -16.58 -49.02 -11.29
C ALA A 107 -15.64 -49.13 -10.09
N THR A 108 -15.01 -50.30 -10.00
CA THR A 108 -13.93 -50.70 -9.09
C THR A 108 -12.64 -49.94 -9.40
N ILE A 109 -12.00 -49.34 -8.39
CA ILE A 109 -10.63 -48.81 -8.48
C ILE A 109 -9.76 -49.62 -7.53
N SER A 110 -8.86 -50.41 -8.10
CA SER A 110 -7.83 -51.17 -7.39
C SER A 110 -6.51 -50.40 -7.41
N ASN A 111 -5.99 -50.13 -6.21
CA ASN A 111 -4.60 -50.08 -5.77
C ASN A 111 -3.50 -49.90 -6.84
N PHE A 112 -2.83 -48.75 -6.79
CA PHE A 112 -1.46 -48.57 -7.27
C PHE A 112 -0.75 -47.56 -6.38
N TYR A 113 -0.13 -48.03 -5.29
CA TYR A 113 0.97 -47.34 -4.64
C TYR A 113 2.10 -48.35 -4.51
N ASP A 114 2.97 -48.28 -5.51
CA ASP A 114 4.28 -48.90 -5.51
C ASP A 114 5.27 -47.96 -4.82
N LYS A 115 6.29 -48.61 -4.30
CA LYS A 115 7.30 -48.23 -3.34
C LYS A 115 8.52 -47.63 -4.05
N THR A 116 9.05 -46.53 -3.52
CA THR A 116 10.45 -46.06 -3.64
C THR A 116 10.57 -44.79 -2.78
N ASP A 117 11.67 -44.42 -2.16
CA ASP A 117 12.94 -45.04 -1.85
C ASP A 117 13.47 -44.20 -0.68
N ASP A 118 14.04 -44.85 0.33
CA ASP A 118 14.75 -44.20 1.42
C ASP A 118 16.08 -43.68 0.85
N SER A 119 16.24 -42.37 0.70
CA SER A 119 17.55 -41.75 0.54
C SER A 119 17.86 -40.89 1.75
N ASP A 120 18.49 -41.55 2.72
CA ASP A 120 19.39 -40.97 3.72
C ASP A 120 20.35 -39.98 3.04
N LEU A 121 20.19 -38.69 3.31
CA LEU A 121 21.23 -37.69 3.08
C LEU A 121 21.74 -37.23 4.44
N ASP A 122 22.76 -37.97 4.86
CA ASP A 122 23.70 -37.70 5.93
C ASP A 122 24.48 -36.41 5.59
N TYR A 123 24.13 -35.30 6.25
CA TYR A 123 24.86 -34.03 6.20
C TYR A 123 25.66 -33.86 7.49
N ASP A 124 26.71 -34.66 7.65
CA ASP A 124 27.79 -34.43 8.61
C ASP A 124 29.02 -33.90 7.84
N GLU A 125 29.06 -32.59 7.59
CA GLU A 125 30.29 -31.91 7.21
C GLU A 125 30.43 -30.63 8.06
N PRO A 126 31.28 -30.65 9.10
CA PRO A 126 31.58 -29.46 9.88
C PRO A 126 32.46 -28.52 9.05
N VAL A 127 31.91 -27.37 8.69
CA VAL A 127 32.64 -26.29 8.03
C VAL A 127 33.66 -25.73 9.03
N GLU A 128 34.94 -26.00 8.78
CA GLU A 128 36.07 -25.36 9.45
C GLU A 128 36.09 -23.86 9.12
N LEU A 129 35.74 -23.04 10.11
CA LEU A 129 35.94 -21.59 10.11
C LEU A 129 37.46 -21.31 10.14
N PRO A 130 37.97 -20.39 9.29
CA PRO A 130 39.38 -20.02 9.34
C PRO A 130 39.73 -19.25 10.62
N ASP A 131 40.82 -19.66 11.25
CA ASP A 131 41.46 -19.04 12.41
C ASP A 131 41.76 -17.55 12.14
N VAL A 132 41.03 -16.68 12.86
CA VAL A 132 41.36 -15.26 12.95
C VAL A 132 42.49 -15.09 13.94
N ALA A 133 43.60 -14.59 13.40
CA ALA A 133 44.85 -14.31 14.07
C ALA A 133 44.70 -13.39 15.30
N THR A 134 45.22 -13.88 16.42
CA THR A 134 46.03 -13.17 17.44
C THR A 134 45.77 -11.68 17.64
N ASN A 135 45.07 -11.37 18.73
CA ASN A 135 45.16 -10.09 19.43
C ASN A 135 46.53 -9.93 20.09
N GLN A 136 47.24 -8.85 19.75
CA GLN A 136 48.29 -8.27 20.56
C GLN A 136 48.03 -6.77 20.72
N ASP A 137 47.78 -6.40 21.98
CA ASP A 137 48.28 -5.21 22.68
C ASP A 137 48.39 -3.90 21.89
N ILE A 138 47.35 -3.07 22.00
CA ILE A 138 47.49 -1.60 21.95
C ILE A 138 46.68 -1.01 23.09
N GLU A 139 47.35 -0.80 24.23
CA GLU A 139 47.02 0.28 25.17
C GLU A 139 47.35 1.62 24.49
N THR A 140 46.35 2.43 24.15
CA THR A 140 46.54 3.89 24.07
C THR A 140 45.23 4.61 24.32
N ILE A 141 45.07 5.03 25.58
CA ILE A 141 44.50 6.29 26.06
C ILE A 141 43.80 7.14 24.99
N ILE A 142 42.47 7.16 25.00
CA ILE A 142 41.67 8.28 24.50
C ILE A 142 40.64 8.61 25.58
N GLU A 143 40.65 9.88 25.97
CA GLU A 143 39.79 10.47 26.98
C GLU A 143 38.31 10.29 26.63
N GLU A 144 37.60 9.80 27.64
CA GLU A 144 36.17 9.59 27.72
C GLU A 144 35.47 10.96 27.88
N GLU A 145 35.00 11.54 26.77
CA GLU A 145 33.94 12.55 26.81
C GLU A 145 32.61 11.88 26.46
N ALA A 146 31.81 11.63 27.50
CA ALA A 146 30.44 11.19 27.40
C ALA A 146 29.59 12.21 26.63
N PRO A 147 28.79 11.81 25.62
CA PRO A 147 27.69 12.64 25.19
C PRO A 147 26.65 12.63 26.32
N THR A 148 26.56 13.76 26.98
CA THR A 148 25.55 14.08 27.99
C THR A 148 24.17 13.67 27.46
N ALA A 149 23.54 12.76 28.19
CA ALA A 149 22.15 12.37 28.02
C ALA A 149 21.28 13.63 27.84
N ALA A 150 20.67 13.72 26.66
CA ALA A 150 19.69 14.75 26.35
C ALA A 150 18.55 14.67 27.37
N ALA A 151 18.34 15.80 28.05
CA ALA A 151 17.27 15.99 29.01
C ALA A 151 15.88 15.83 28.36
N PRO A 152 14.87 15.43 29.15
CA PRO A 152 13.51 15.15 28.68
C PRO A 152 12.70 16.41 28.33
N SER A 153 11.98 16.28 27.21
CA SER A 153 10.72 16.93 26.83
C SER A 153 10.49 18.37 27.31
N GLU A 154 10.84 19.34 26.45
CA GLU A 154 10.10 20.59 26.44
C GLU A 154 8.73 20.35 25.79
N ALA A 155 7.68 20.53 26.57
CA ALA A 155 6.31 20.56 26.09
C ALA A 155 6.15 21.74 25.12
N LEU A 156 6.09 21.44 23.81
CA LEU A 156 5.69 22.39 22.79
C LEU A 156 4.17 22.58 22.85
N ASP A 157 3.75 23.53 23.68
CA ASP A 157 2.47 24.23 23.54
C ASP A 157 2.59 25.26 22.41
N GLY A 158 1.65 25.22 21.46
CA GLY A 158 1.48 26.30 20.48
C GLY A 158 1.21 25.85 19.03
N SER A 159 0.13 25.11 18.81
CA SER A 159 -0.51 24.85 17.50
C SER A 159 0.43 24.41 16.37
N VAL A 160 0.72 23.11 16.32
CA VAL A 160 1.23 22.48 15.09
C VAL A 160 0.24 22.75 13.97
N PRO A 161 0.68 23.25 12.79
CA PRO A 161 -0.20 23.39 11.64
C PRO A 161 -0.82 22.03 11.33
N GLN A 162 -2.13 21.92 11.51
CA GLN A 162 -2.87 20.72 11.14
C GLN A 162 -3.37 20.87 9.71
N TYR A 163 -2.94 19.94 8.85
CA TYR A 163 -3.45 19.80 7.49
C TYR A 163 -4.54 18.73 7.54
N GLY A 164 -5.76 19.17 7.86
CA GLY A 164 -6.85 18.26 8.15
C GLY A 164 -6.56 17.50 9.45
N ASP A 165 -6.64 16.17 9.40
CA ASP A 165 -6.39 15.30 10.56
C ASP A 165 -4.89 15.07 10.84
N LEU A 166 -3.97 15.57 9.99
CA LEU A 166 -2.53 15.29 10.08
C LEU A 166 -1.69 16.49 10.55
N THR A 167 -0.64 16.21 11.30
CA THR A 167 0.45 17.18 11.56
C THR A 167 1.36 17.36 10.32
N VAL A 168 2.22 18.38 10.35
CA VAL A 168 3.21 18.62 9.28
C VAL A 168 4.09 17.38 9.03
N ASN A 169 4.56 16.73 10.09
CA ASN A 169 5.48 15.59 9.99
C ASN A 169 4.74 14.33 9.54
N GLU A 170 3.54 14.07 10.06
CA GLU A 170 2.70 12.96 9.60
C GLU A 170 2.37 13.09 8.11
N CYS A 171 2.07 14.30 7.63
CA CYS A 171 1.86 14.51 6.20
C CYS A 171 3.12 14.22 5.37
N LYS A 172 4.31 14.64 5.82
CA LYS A 172 5.57 14.29 5.14
C LYS A 172 5.84 12.79 5.18
N ALA A 173 5.51 12.12 6.29
CA ALA A 173 5.60 10.67 6.39
C ALA A 173 4.66 9.97 5.39
N VAL A 174 3.43 10.48 5.18
CA VAL A 174 2.54 9.97 4.12
C VAL A 174 3.16 10.15 2.73
N GLU A 175 3.79 11.28 2.45
CA GLU A 175 4.46 11.52 1.16
C GLU A 175 5.64 10.57 0.94
N ASP A 176 6.51 10.44 1.93
CA ASP A 176 7.67 9.56 1.87
C ASP A 176 7.23 8.08 1.76
N ALA A 177 6.22 7.68 2.54
CA ALA A 177 5.62 6.34 2.47
C ALA A 177 5.10 6.03 1.06
N ARG A 178 4.34 6.95 0.45
CA ARG A 178 3.87 6.82 -0.94
C ARG A 178 5.04 6.75 -1.92
N PHE A 179 6.09 7.54 -1.72
CA PHE A 179 7.27 7.49 -2.57
C PHE A 179 7.94 6.11 -2.51
N TYR A 180 8.16 5.56 -1.30
CA TYR A 180 8.76 4.24 -1.14
C TYR A 180 7.90 3.11 -1.74
N LEU A 181 6.59 3.13 -1.51
CA LEU A 181 5.65 2.14 -2.06
C LEU A 181 5.53 2.19 -3.59
N ASN A 182 5.94 3.29 -4.24
CA ASN A 182 6.02 3.36 -5.70
C ASN A 182 7.32 2.77 -6.27
N LEU A 183 8.33 2.55 -5.41
CA LEU A 183 9.63 2.03 -5.82
C LEU A 183 9.80 0.56 -5.48
N TYR A 184 9.28 0.12 -4.34
CA TYR A 184 9.45 -1.23 -3.83
C TYR A 184 8.19 -1.73 -3.12
N SER A 185 8.11 -3.05 -2.97
CA SER A 185 7.11 -3.70 -2.14
C SER A 185 7.48 -3.60 -0.65
N PHE A 186 6.51 -3.21 0.20
CA PHE A 186 6.67 -3.20 1.65
C PHE A 186 5.48 -3.81 2.36
N SER A 187 5.72 -4.47 3.49
CA SER A 187 4.67 -4.72 4.46
C SER A 187 4.43 -3.47 5.29
N ARG A 188 3.28 -3.38 5.95
CA ARG A 188 3.00 -2.27 6.87
C ARG A 188 4.10 -2.14 7.93
N SER A 189 4.58 -3.27 8.44
CA SER A 189 5.58 -3.28 9.51
C SER A 189 6.95 -2.78 9.03
N THR A 190 7.39 -3.20 7.85
CA THR A 190 8.71 -2.83 7.31
C THR A 190 8.74 -1.39 6.83
N LEU A 191 7.62 -0.86 6.31
CA LEU A 191 7.51 0.55 5.97
C LEU A 191 7.51 1.43 7.22
N MET A 192 6.85 1.01 8.29
CA MET A 192 6.86 1.74 9.57
C MET A 192 8.29 1.84 10.13
N GLU A 193 9.01 0.72 10.15
CA GLU A 193 10.42 0.68 10.57
C GLU A 193 11.28 1.59 9.68
N LEU A 194 11.13 1.52 8.36
CA LEU A 194 11.87 2.38 7.43
C LEU A 194 11.66 3.88 7.72
N LEU A 195 10.45 4.27 8.13
CA LEU A 195 10.11 5.67 8.40
C LEU A 195 10.59 6.14 9.78
N SER A 196 10.65 5.24 10.76
CA SER A 196 10.80 5.61 12.19
C SER A 196 12.03 5.04 12.89
N GLU A 197 12.75 4.10 12.27
CA GLU A 197 13.93 3.46 12.84
C GLU A 197 15.16 3.66 11.94
N GLY A 198 16.34 3.69 12.58
CA GLY A 198 17.64 3.90 11.93
C GLY A 198 18.29 5.25 12.24
N GLU A 199 19.57 5.39 11.87
CA GLU A 199 20.34 6.61 12.12
C GLU A 199 19.77 7.84 11.38
N ASP A 200 19.08 7.61 10.26
CA ASP A 200 18.46 8.64 9.44
C ASP A 200 16.92 8.70 9.59
N ALA A 201 16.37 8.13 10.67
CA ALA A 201 14.93 8.17 10.95
C ALA A 201 14.43 9.62 10.97
N LYS A 202 13.46 9.92 10.11
CA LYS A 202 12.92 11.29 9.95
C LYS A 202 11.69 11.57 10.78
N TYR A 203 11.06 10.51 11.28
CA TYR A 203 9.76 10.55 11.94
C TYR A 203 9.81 9.73 13.23
N THR A 204 9.04 10.16 14.22
CA THR A 204 8.79 9.31 15.40
C THR A 204 7.91 8.12 15.01
N GLU A 205 7.95 7.05 15.79
CA GLU A 205 7.07 5.88 15.62
C GLU A 205 5.59 6.28 15.59
N ALA A 206 5.18 7.24 16.43
CA ALA A 206 3.82 7.75 16.47
C ALA A 206 3.43 8.48 15.17
N GLU A 207 4.30 9.34 14.64
CA GLU A 207 4.06 10.06 13.38
C GLU A 207 4.00 9.09 12.19
N ALA A 208 4.91 8.10 12.14
CA ALA A 208 4.92 7.08 11.11
C ALA A 208 3.67 6.18 11.17
N SER A 209 3.28 5.72 12.37
CA SER A 209 2.07 4.92 12.54
C SER A 209 0.83 5.69 12.10
N HIS A 210 0.68 6.94 12.54
CA HIS A 210 -0.49 7.75 12.18
C HIS A 210 -0.55 8.03 10.67
N ALA A 211 0.60 8.24 10.02
CA ALA A 211 0.68 8.37 8.57
C ALA A 211 0.20 7.10 7.84
N LEU A 212 0.61 5.91 8.30
CA LEU A 212 0.17 4.64 7.69
C LEU A 212 -1.32 4.38 7.93
N ASP A 213 -1.83 4.66 9.13
CA ASP A 213 -3.26 4.54 9.44
C ASP A 213 -4.08 5.46 8.52
N TYR A 214 -3.64 6.71 8.34
CA TYR A 214 -4.27 7.63 7.41
C TYR A 214 -4.25 7.12 5.96
N MET A 215 -3.16 6.47 5.52
CA MET A 215 -3.08 5.88 4.19
C MET A 215 -4.07 4.73 3.99
N GLU A 216 -4.25 3.89 5.02
CA GLU A 216 -5.24 2.80 5.01
C GLU A 216 -6.67 3.34 4.96
N GLU A 217 -7.00 4.30 5.82
CA GLU A 217 -8.35 4.88 5.91
C GLU A 217 -8.78 5.64 4.64
N ASN A 218 -7.80 6.07 3.84
CA ASN A 218 -8.05 6.85 2.62
C ASN A 218 -7.69 6.10 1.32
N ASP A 219 -7.55 4.77 1.39
CA ASP A 219 -7.29 3.88 0.24
C ASP A 219 -6.05 4.30 -0.58
N PHE A 220 -5.03 4.82 0.09
CA PHE A 220 -3.75 5.18 -0.53
C PHE A 220 -2.79 3.99 -0.62
N VAL A 221 -3.04 2.94 0.15
CA VAL A 221 -2.28 1.69 0.14
C VAL A 221 -3.23 0.50 0.25
N ASP A 222 -2.88 -0.58 -0.42
CA ASP A 222 -3.50 -1.90 -0.26
C ASP A 222 -2.40 -2.92 0.06
N TRP A 223 -2.37 -3.37 1.31
CA TRP A 223 -1.35 -4.29 1.80
C TRP A 223 -1.41 -5.67 1.15
N TYR A 224 -2.59 -6.10 0.68
CA TYR A 224 -2.71 -7.34 -0.10
C TYR A 224 -2.05 -7.20 -1.47
N THR A 225 -2.24 -6.06 -2.12
CA THR A 225 -1.54 -5.74 -3.38
C THR A 225 -0.02 -5.64 -3.15
N GLN A 226 0.43 -5.05 -2.04
CA GLN A 226 1.86 -4.99 -1.72
C GLN A 226 2.47 -6.39 -1.53
N ALA A 227 1.76 -7.29 -0.85
CA ALA A 227 2.21 -8.68 -0.68
C ALA A 227 2.26 -9.44 -2.02
N MET A 228 1.32 -9.18 -2.94
CA MET A 228 1.36 -9.73 -4.29
C MET A 228 2.61 -9.27 -5.05
N LEU A 229 2.91 -7.97 -5.03
CA LEU A 229 4.11 -7.42 -5.69
C LEU A 229 5.39 -8.06 -5.13
N ALA A 230 5.50 -8.19 -3.80
CA ALA A 230 6.62 -8.87 -3.18
C ALA A 230 6.75 -10.35 -3.62
N ALA A 231 5.62 -11.05 -3.75
CA ALA A 231 5.60 -12.42 -4.24
C ALA A 231 6.04 -12.52 -5.72
N GLU A 232 5.61 -11.59 -6.56
CA GLU A 232 6.02 -11.49 -7.96
C GLU A 232 7.53 -11.27 -8.08
N GLU A 233 8.09 -10.33 -7.31
CA GLU A 233 9.53 -10.06 -7.27
C GLU A 233 10.33 -11.31 -6.86
N LEU A 234 9.86 -12.07 -5.86
CA LEU A 234 10.49 -13.33 -5.46
C LEU A 234 10.45 -14.39 -6.57
N LEU A 235 9.34 -14.51 -7.29
CA LEU A 235 9.18 -15.48 -8.37
C LEU A 235 9.96 -15.09 -9.63
N GLU A 236 10.19 -13.80 -9.87
CA GLU A 236 11.06 -13.35 -10.97
C GLU A 236 12.49 -13.88 -10.78
N ILE A 237 12.96 -13.93 -9.54
CA ILE A 237 14.29 -14.45 -9.20
C ILE A 237 14.25 -15.98 -9.07
N TYR A 238 13.19 -16.54 -8.48
CA TYR A 238 13.05 -17.96 -8.16
C TYR A 238 11.70 -18.52 -8.63
N PRO A 239 11.56 -18.85 -9.93
CA PRO A 239 10.27 -19.21 -10.53
C PRO A 239 9.69 -20.55 -10.04
N ASP A 240 10.52 -21.42 -9.45
CA ASP A 240 10.12 -22.75 -8.99
C ASP A 240 9.65 -22.79 -7.52
N TYR A 241 9.51 -21.64 -6.86
CA TYR A 241 9.02 -21.59 -5.48
C TYR A 241 7.55 -22.03 -5.38
N THR A 242 7.31 -22.91 -4.41
CA THR A 242 5.97 -23.41 -4.06
C THR A 242 5.19 -22.38 -3.22
N LYS A 243 3.87 -22.55 -3.13
CA LYS A 243 3.01 -21.72 -2.28
C LYS A 243 3.52 -21.65 -0.84
N LYS A 244 3.93 -22.80 -0.27
CA LYS A 244 4.47 -22.84 1.09
C LYS A 244 5.75 -22.02 1.25
N GLN A 245 6.65 -22.06 0.27
CA GLN A 245 7.90 -21.31 0.31
C GLN A 245 7.65 -19.80 0.18
N ILE A 246 6.77 -19.39 -0.73
CA ILE A 246 6.40 -17.96 -0.88
C ILE A 246 5.74 -17.44 0.39
N VAL A 247 4.76 -18.16 0.93
CA VAL A 247 4.11 -17.77 2.19
C VAL A 247 5.12 -17.67 3.33
N TYR A 248 6.03 -18.65 3.44
CA TYR A 248 7.10 -18.63 4.44
C TYR A 248 8.01 -17.40 4.28
N LEU A 249 8.49 -17.11 3.07
CA LEU A 249 9.41 -16.00 2.82
C LEU A 249 8.76 -14.63 3.07
N LEU A 250 7.50 -14.46 2.68
CA LEU A 250 6.77 -13.20 2.92
C LEU A 250 6.50 -12.95 4.40
N THR A 251 6.23 -14.01 5.18
CA THR A 251 5.89 -13.90 6.61
C THR A 251 7.11 -13.86 7.53
N THR A 252 8.28 -14.30 7.05
CA THR A 252 9.50 -14.39 7.85
C THR A 252 10.56 -13.38 7.42
N GLY A 253 11.64 -13.30 8.21
CA GLY A 253 12.82 -12.52 7.86
C GLY A 253 12.53 -11.02 7.74
N SER A 254 12.96 -10.43 6.63
CA SER A 254 12.90 -8.98 6.38
C SER A 254 11.57 -8.50 5.81
N GLN A 255 10.70 -9.37 5.28
CA GLN A 255 9.48 -8.98 4.57
C GLN A 255 8.29 -8.71 5.51
N ARG A 256 8.08 -9.59 6.50
CA ARG A 256 7.16 -9.40 7.65
C ARG A 256 5.72 -9.02 7.26
N TYR A 257 5.22 -9.59 6.18
CA TYR A 257 3.78 -9.56 5.88
C TYR A 257 3.01 -10.44 6.87
N THR A 258 1.74 -10.13 7.07
CA THR A 258 0.85 -11.00 7.84
C THR A 258 0.60 -12.31 7.10
N GLN A 259 0.25 -13.37 7.84
CA GLN A 259 -0.10 -14.66 7.26
C GLN A 259 -1.18 -14.54 6.17
N LYS A 260 -2.20 -13.69 6.39
CA LYS A 260 -3.31 -13.51 5.46
C LYS A 260 -2.90 -12.82 4.16
N GLU A 261 -2.05 -11.80 4.25
CA GLU A 261 -1.53 -11.09 3.07
C GLU A 261 -0.66 -12.01 2.22
N ALA A 262 0.20 -12.80 2.86
CA ALA A 262 1.08 -13.76 2.18
C ALA A 262 0.29 -14.90 1.50
N GLU A 263 -0.72 -15.45 2.19
CA GLU A 263 -1.60 -16.47 1.61
C GLU A 263 -2.38 -15.93 0.42
N PHE A 264 -2.96 -14.73 0.58
CA PHE A 264 -3.65 -14.05 -0.51
C PHE A 264 -2.73 -13.85 -1.71
N ALA A 265 -1.50 -13.39 -1.50
CA ALA A 265 -0.54 -13.17 -2.57
C ALA A 265 -0.26 -14.46 -3.36
N ALA A 266 0.01 -15.56 -2.66
CA ALA A 266 0.27 -16.84 -3.31
C ALA A 266 -0.96 -17.38 -4.07
N ASP A 267 -2.17 -17.19 -3.53
CA ASP A 267 -3.42 -17.60 -4.18
C ASP A 267 -3.74 -16.73 -5.40
N ALA A 268 -3.55 -15.41 -5.30
CA ALA A 268 -3.79 -14.47 -6.40
C ALA A 268 -2.89 -14.74 -7.61
N LEU A 269 -1.66 -15.22 -7.37
CA LEU A 269 -0.70 -15.58 -8.41
C LEU A 269 -0.85 -17.03 -8.91
N GLY A 270 -1.78 -17.82 -8.34
CA GLY A 270 -2.01 -19.20 -8.76
C GLY A 270 -0.86 -20.16 -8.45
N ILE A 271 -0.06 -19.85 -7.43
CA ILE A 271 1.08 -20.66 -6.99
C ILE A 271 0.55 -21.95 -6.35
N LYS A 272 1.15 -23.08 -6.70
CA LYS A 272 0.73 -24.41 -6.22
C LYS A 272 1.48 -24.86 -4.97
#